data_AF-A0A7W0WJC4-F1
#
_entry.id   AF-A0A7W0WJC4-F1
#
_cell.length_a   1.000
_cell.length_b   1.000
_cell.length_c   1.000
_cell.angle_alpha   90.00
_cell.angle_beta   90.00
_cell.angle_gamma   90.00
#
_symmetry.space_group_name_H-M   'P 1'
#
loop_
_entity.id
_entity.type
_entity.pdbx_description
1 polymer ?
#
loop_
_entity_poly.entity_id
_entity_poly.type
_entity_poly.pdbx_seq_one_letter_code
_entity_poly.pdbx_strand_id
1 'polypeptide(L)'
;MRVTRIQVGLLLLLLYAAVSDARWVYRAVRGVADAARDDPITTYERRFRELRHALPSRGVIGYTSGVQPEVFSSEDFRRFVLAEYSLAPLLVLNDTAPELVVGNFAPDSVPGRPPPGFQLVRDFGRGIWLLRRAQ
;
A
#
# COMPACT_ATOMS: atom_id res chain seq x y z
N MET A 1 46.65 34.87 -10.97
CA MET A 1 45.47 34.66 -11.85
C MET A 1 44.34 35.54 -11.34
N ARG A 2 43.81 36.48 -12.14
CA ARG A 2 42.65 37.28 -11.74
C ARG A 2 41.39 36.45 -12.00
N VAL A 3 40.69 36.07 -10.94
CA VAL A 3 39.43 35.33 -11.03
C VAL A 3 38.39 36.26 -11.66
N THR A 4 37.83 35.89 -12.80
CA THR A 4 36.76 36.66 -13.45
C THR A 4 35.41 36.31 -12.84
N ARG A 5 34.47 37.26 -12.83
CA ARG A 5 33.11 37.08 -12.27
C ARG A 5 32.40 35.84 -12.85
N ILE A 6 32.71 35.50 -14.11
CA ILE A 6 32.19 34.32 -14.80
C ILE A 6 32.71 33.02 -14.17
N GLN A 7 33.98 32.95 -13.80
CA GLN A 7 34.55 31.76 -13.13
C GLN A 7 33.92 31.52 -11.76
N VAL A 8 33.63 32.59 -11.02
CA VAL A 8 32.90 32.50 -9.74
C VAL A 8 31.49 31.98 -9.96
N GLY A 9 30.78 32.49 -10.97
CA GLY A 9 29.44 32.02 -11.31
C GLY A 9 29.39 30.54 -11.70
N LEU A 10 30.34 30.10 -12.54
CA LEU A 10 30.47 28.69 -12.95
C LEU A 10 30.76 27.78 -11.76
N LEU A 11 31.67 28.19 -10.87
CA LEU A 11 32.02 27.42 -9.68
C LEU A 11 30.82 27.30 -8.72
N LEU A 12 30.05 28.38 -8.53
CA LEU A 12 28.83 28.35 -7.71
C LEU A 12 27.76 27.44 -8.32
N LEU A 13 27.60 27.45 -9.64
CA LEU A 13 26.61 26.62 -10.34
C LEU A 13 26.97 25.13 -10.26
N LEU A 14 28.25 24.80 -10.45
CA LEU A 14 28.76 23.43 -10.27
C LEU A 14 28.61 22.96 -8.82
N LEU A 15 28.93 23.82 -7.84
CA LEU A 15 28.77 23.50 -6.44
C LEU A 15 27.29 23.26 -6.08
N TYR A 16 26.39 24.09 -6.59
CA TYR A 16 24.95 23.95 -6.37
C TYR A 16 24.42 22.64 -6.97
N ALA A 17 24.77 22.33 -8.22
CA ALA A 17 24.40 21.08 -8.87
C ALA A 17 24.90 19.86 -8.07
N ALA A 18 26.17 19.86 -7.68
CA ALA A 18 26.76 18.78 -6.91
C ALA A 18 26.07 18.58 -5.54
N VAL A 19 25.74 19.66 -4.83
CA VAL A 19 25.02 19.59 -3.54
C VAL A 19 23.58 19.10 -3.75
N SER A 20 22.92 19.54 -4.82
CA SER A 20 21.56 19.10 -5.17
C SER A 20 21.52 17.60 -5.44
N ASP A 21 22.42 17.11 -6.29
CA ASP A 21 22.51 15.71 -6.67
C ASP A 21 22.91 14.83 -5.48
N ALA A 22 23.90 15.26 -4.69
CA ALA A 22 24.30 14.56 -3.47
C ALA A 22 23.13 14.45 -2.48
N ARG A 23 22.32 15.50 -2.33
CA ARG A 23 21.14 15.48 -1.47
C ARG A 23 20.06 14.53 -2.00
N TRP A 24 19.89 14.45 -3.32
CA TRP A 24 18.93 13.55 -3.96
C TRP A 24 19.35 12.09 -3.79
N VAL A 25 20.61 11.78 -4.09
CA VAL A 25 21.19 10.43 -3.89
C VAL A 25 21.14 10.03 -2.42
N TYR A 26 21.50 10.92 -1.50
CA TYR A 26 21.44 10.63 -0.06
C TYR A 26 20.01 10.31 0.41
N ARG A 27 19.01 11.04 -0.08
CA ARG A 27 17.59 10.76 0.21
C ARG A 27 17.13 9.43 -0.40
N ALA A 28 17.54 9.14 -1.64
CA ALA A 28 17.20 7.89 -2.30
C ALA A 28 17.80 6.68 -1.56
N VAL A 29 19.09 6.74 -1.21
CA VAL A 29 19.78 5.67 -0.47
C VAL A 29 19.16 5.46 0.90
N ARG A 30 18.86 6.54 1.65
CA ARG A 30 18.14 6.41 2.93
C ARG A 30 16.75 5.82 2.76
N GLY A 31 15.98 6.27 1.78
CA GLY A 31 14.64 5.74 1.49
C GLY A 31 14.67 4.24 1.17
N VAL A 32 15.64 3.78 0.39
CA VAL A 32 15.82 2.36 0.08
C VAL A 32 16.27 1.57 1.32
N ALA A 33 17.21 2.09 2.11
CA ALA A 33 17.67 1.42 3.33
C ALA A 33 16.55 1.30 4.39
N ASP A 34 15.70 2.31 4.52
CA ASP A 34 14.56 2.27 5.43
C ASP A 34 13.46 1.32 4.90
N ALA A 35 13.22 1.29 3.58
CA ALA A 35 12.31 0.32 2.96
C ALA A 35 12.81 -1.14 3.09
N ALA A 36 14.12 -1.35 3.15
CA ALA A 36 14.72 -2.68 3.34
C ALA A 36 14.62 -3.19 4.79
N ARG A 37 14.37 -2.32 5.78
CA ARG A 37 14.23 -2.72 7.19
C ARG A 37 12.89 -3.39 7.48
N ASP A 38 11.82 -2.92 6.85
CA ASP A 38 10.48 -3.51 6.95
C ASP A 38 10.02 -3.93 5.56
N ASP A 39 10.27 -5.19 5.19
CA ASP A 39 9.74 -5.74 3.96
C ASP A 39 8.20 -5.70 4.00
N PRO A 40 7.56 -4.83 3.19
CA PRO A 40 6.11 -4.68 3.21
C PRO A 40 5.41 -5.95 2.74
N ILE A 41 6.05 -6.76 1.89
CA ILE A 41 5.50 -8.02 1.38
C ILE A 41 5.42 -9.04 2.51
N THR A 42 6.55 -9.36 3.16
CA THR A 42 6.58 -10.29 4.30
C THR A 42 5.60 -9.89 5.40
N THR A 43 5.44 -8.59 5.64
CA THR A 43 4.50 -8.06 6.63
C THR A 43 3.05 -8.34 6.22
N TYR A 44 2.69 -8.07 4.97
CA TYR A 44 1.36 -8.32 4.44
C TYR A 44 1.02 -9.82 4.34
N GLU A 45 1.96 -10.65 3.89
CA GLU A 45 1.78 -12.11 3.88
C GLU A 45 1.49 -12.64 5.29
N ARG A 46 2.20 -12.13 6.30
CA ARG A 46 1.95 -12.50 7.70
C ARG A 46 0.58 -12.01 8.19
N ARG A 47 0.13 -10.83 7.76
CA ARG A 47 -1.20 -10.29 8.10
C ARG A 47 -2.32 -11.13 7.48
N PHE A 48 -2.15 -11.56 6.23
CA PHE A 48 -3.16 -12.30 5.47
C PHE A 48 -3.10 -13.81 5.65
N ARG A 49 -2.11 -14.36 6.37
CA ARG A 49 -1.93 -15.80 6.59
C ARG A 49 -3.20 -16.50 7.08
N GLU A 50 -3.82 -15.97 8.13
CA GLU A 50 -5.04 -16.57 8.69
C GLU A 50 -6.25 -16.39 7.77
N LEU A 51 -6.36 -15.24 7.11
CA LEU A 51 -7.41 -14.99 6.11
C LEU A 51 -7.33 -15.99 4.96
N ARG A 52 -6.12 -16.29 4.47
CA ARG A 52 -5.90 -17.22 3.36
C ARG A 52 -6.47 -18.62 3.64
N HIS A 53 -6.44 -19.07 4.90
CA HIS A 53 -7.03 -20.35 5.29
C HIS A 53 -8.57 -20.35 5.31
N ALA A 54 -9.19 -19.17 5.39
CA ALA A 54 -10.64 -19.02 5.35
C ALA A 54 -11.19 -18.71 3.95
N LEU A 55 -10.32 -18.39 2.99
CA LEU A 55 -10.67 -18.10 1.61
C LEU A 55 -10.63 -19.38 0.75
N PRO A 56 -11.32 -19.40 -0.40
CA PRO A 56 -11.20 -20.49 -1.36
C PRO A 56 -9.75 -20.59 -1.89
N SER A 57 -9.37 -21.77 -2.37
CA SER A 57 -8.00 -22.01 -2.87
C SER A 57 -7.70 -21.32 -4.21
N ARG A 58 -8.75 -21.06 -5.01
CA ARG A 58 -8.72 -20.34 -6.30
C ARG A 58 -10.08 -19.68 -6.52
N GLY A 59 -10.12 -18.68 -7.39
CA GLY A 59 -11.34 -17.94 -7.73
C GLY A 59 -11.14 -16.43 -7.65
N VAL A 60 -12.27 -15.72 -7.61
CA VAL A 60 -12.34 -14.26 -7.59
C VAL A 60 -12.93 -13.81 -6.25
N ILE A 61 -12.30 -12.83 -5.63
CA ILE A 61 -12.77 -12.18 -4.40
C ILE A 61 -12.78 -10.67 -4.58
N GLY A 62 -13.70 -10.00 -3.90
CA GLY A 62 -13.75 -8.54 -3.85
C GLY A 62 -12.79 -7.99 -2.80
N TYR A 63 -12.55 -6.69 -2.87
CA TYR A 63 -11.71 -5.95 -1.94
C TYR A 63 -12.35 -4.60 -1.62
N THR A 64 -12.24 -4.19 -0.36
CA THR A 64 -12.59 -2.84 0.04
C THR A 64 -11.65 -2.33 1.13
N SER A 65 -11.24 -1.07 1.02
CA SER A 65 -10.57 -0.33 2.10
C SER A 65 -11.53 0.57 2.88
N GLY A 66 -12.83 0.56 2.54
CA GLY A 66 -13.83 1.50 3.05
C GLY A 66 -13.80 2.87 2.36
N VAL A 67 -12.83 3.12 1.48
CA VAL A 67 -12.73 4.33 0.65
C VAL A 67 -13.41 4.08 -0.69
N GLN A 68 -14.10 5.10 -1.23
CA GLN A 68 -14.70 5.02 -2.55
C GLN A 68 -13.61 5.04 -3.65
N PRO A 69 -13.77 4.30 -4.77
CA PRO A 69 -12.77 4.22 -5.84
C PRO A 69 -12.34 5.57 -6.42
N GLU A 70 -13.20 6.59 -6.35
CA GLU A 70 -12.93 7.94 -6.88
C GLU A 70 -11.96 8.74 -6.00
N VAL A 71 -11.79 8.34 -4.74
CA VAL A 71 -10.92 9.00 -3.73
C VAL A 71 -9.69 8.13 -3.42
N PHE A 72 -9.36 7.20 -4.31
CA PHE A 72 -8.33 6.19 -4.08
C PHE A 72 -6.94 6.81 -4.00
N SER A 73 -6.37 6.85 -2.80
CA SER A 73 -5.05 7.46 -2.57
C SER A 73 -3.93 6.53 -3.04
N SER A 74 -2.71 7.07 -3.19
CA SER A 74 -1.53 6.26 -3.48
C SER A 74 -1.27 5.21 -2.38
N GLU A 75 -1.67 5.49 -1.14
CA GLU A 75 -1.55 4.53 -0.05
C GLU A 75 -2.58 3.40 -0.18
N ASP A 76 -3.84 3.72 -0.52
CA ASP A 76 -4.88 2.71 -0.77
C ASP A 76 -4.48 1.77 -1.91
N PHE A 77 -3.92 2.33 -2.99
CA PHE A 77 -3.37 1.55 -4.09
C PHE A 77 -2.24 0.62 -3.64
N ARG A 78 -1.31 1.13 -2.82
CA ARG A 78 -0.24 0.31 -2.24
C ARG A 78 -0.82 -0.85 -1.42
N ARG A 79 -1.82 -0.60 -0.58
CA ARG A 79 -2.46 -1.64 0.26
C ARG A 79 -3.19 -2.67 -0.58
N PHE A 80 -3.89 -2.24 -1.63
CA PHE A 80 -4.59 -3.11 -2.57
C PHE A 80 -3.60 -4.04 -3.30
N VAL A 81 -2.54 -3.51 -3.90
CA VAL A 81 -1.54 -4.31 -4.63
C VAL A 81 -0.83 -5.31 -3.70
N LEU A 82 -0.51 -4.91 -2.47
CA LEU A 82 0.08 -5.83 -1.48
C LEU A 82 -0.91 -6.94 -1.06
N ALA A 83 -2.20 -6.64 -0.98
CA ALA A 83 -3.24 -7.65 -0.71
C ALA A 83 -3.38 -8.63 -1.88
N GLU A 84 -3.42 -8.13 -3.12
CA GLU A 84 -3.44 -8.95 -4.34
C GLU A 84 -2.26 -9.91 -4.38
N TYR A 85 -1.05 -9.40 -4.15
CA TYR A 85 0.16 -10.22 -4.11
C TYR A 85 0.11 -11.28 -3.00
N SER A 86 -0.32 -10.90 -1.79
CA SER A 86 -0.34 -11.81 -0.63
C SER A 86 -1.39 -12.92 -0.75
N LEU A 87 -2.49 -12.64 -1.47
CA LEU A 87 -3.62 -13.55 -1.64
C LEU A 87 -3.53 -14.40 -2.91
N ALA A 88 -2.50 -14.20 -3.74
CA ALA A 88 -2.22 -15.04 -4.90
C ALA A 88 -2.22 -16.54 -4.51
N PRO A 89 -2.89 -17.42 -5.29
CA PRO A 89 -3.35 -17.22 -6.67
C PRO A 89 -4.82 -16.74 -6.81
N LEU A 90 -5.46 -16.20 -5.76
CA LEU A 90 -6.80 -15.62 -5.89
C LEU A 90 -6.74 -14.33 -6.69
N LEU A 91 -7.73 -14.12 -7.58
CA LEU A 91 -7.92 -12.85 -8.26
C LEU A 91 -8.66 -11.89 -7.33
N VAL A 92 -8.02 -10.77 -7.00
CA VAL A 92 -8.58 -9.74 -6.11
C VAL A 92 -9.09 -8.58 -6.96
N LEU A 93 -10.39 -8.33 -6.94
CA LEU A 93 -10.99 -7.18 -7.62
C LEU A 93 -11.15 -6.03 -6.63
N ASN A 94 -10.75 -4.81 -7.03
CA ASN A 94 -11.01 -3.59 -6.25
C ASN A 94 -12.47 -3.14 -6.41
N ASP A 95 -13.37 -4.05 -6.11
CA ASP A 95 -14.80 -3.83 -6.10
C ASP A 95 -15.42 -4.68 -4.99
N THR A 96 -16.70 -4.45 -4.75
CA THR A 96 -17.49 -5.22 -3.80
C THR A 96 -18.49 -6.12 -4.52
N ALA A 97 -18.29 -6.38 -5.83
CA ALA A 97 -19.18 -7.14 -6.71
C ALA A 97 -19.25 -8.66 -6.37
N PRO A 98 -18.13 -9.34 -6.06
CA PRO A 98 -18.11 -10.73 -5.65
C PRO A 98 -18.86 -11.02 -4.37
N GLU A 99 -19.22 -12.30 -4.18
CA GLU A 99 -19.92 -12.76 -2.97
C GLU A 99 -19.07 -12.58 -1.71
N LEU A 100 -17.78 -12.94 -1.78
CA LEU A 100 -16.80 -12.76 -0.71
C LEU A 100 -15.96 -11.52 -0.97
N VAL A 101 -15.85 -10.66 0.04
CA VAL A 101 -15.10 -9.40 -0.03
C VAL A 101 -14.14 -9.33 1.15
N VAL A 102 -12.88 -9.00 0.88
CA VAL A 102 -11.86 -8.74 1.89
C VAL A 102 -11.87 -7.26 2.24
N GLY A 103 -12.21 -6.93 3.48
CA GLY A 103 -12.01 -5.61 4.05
C GLY A 103 -10.58 -5.47 4.55
N ASN A 104 -9.83 -4.48 4.06
CA ASN A 104 -8.49 -4.13 4.53
C ASN A 104 -8.46 -2.66 4.94
N PHE A 105 -8.90 -2.40 6.15
CA PHE A 105 -9.06 -1.07 6.71
C PHE A 105 -7.77 -0.60 7.39
N ALA A 106 -7.53 0.71 7.34
CA ALA A 106 -6.50 1.33 8.17
C ALA A 106 -6.84 1.13 9.66
N PRO A 107 -5.84 0.97 10.56
CA PRO A 107 -6.09 0.74 11.99
C PRO A 107 -6.98 1.81 12.66
N ASP A 108 -6.90 3.04 12.19
CA ASP A 108 -7.66 4.21 12.65
C ASP A 108 -9.03 4.36 11.95
N SER A 109 -9.27 3.57 10.91
CA SER A 109 -10.44 3.67 10.03
C SER A 109 -11.25 2.38 9.97
N VAL A 110 -11.04 1.46 10.93
CA VAL A 110 -11.83 0.22 11.02
C VAL A 110 -13.27 0.57 11.38
N PRO A 111 -14.27 0.22 10.56
CA PRO A 111 -15.66 0.47 10.90
C PRO A 111 -16.06 -0.23 12.20
N GLY A 112 -16.99 0.34 12.98
CA GLY A 112 -17.56 -0.35 14.15
C GLY A 112 -18.55 -1.46 13.80
N ARG A 113 -19.02 -1.50 12.55
CA ARG A 113 -19.97 -2.49 12.02
C ARG A 113 -19.73 -2.72 10.52
N PRO A 114 -20.18 -3.86 9.96
CA PRO A 114 -20.08 -4.11 8.54
C PRO A 114 -20.80 -3.05 7.70
N PRO A 115 -20.29 -2.72 6.51
CA PRO A 115 -21.00 -1.84 5.58
C PRO A 115 -22.40 -2.38 5.25
N PRO A 116 -23.37 -1.51 4.93
CA PRO A 116 -24.71 -1.94 4.50
C PRO A 116 -24.63 -2.92 3.32
N GLY A 117 -25.46 -3.96 3.35
CA GLY A 117 -25.45 -5.02 2.33
C GLY A 117 -24.34 -6.07 2.51
N PHE A 118 -23.57 -6.02 3.60
CA PHE A 118 -22.56 -7.02 3.93
C PHE A 118 -22.77 -7.60 5.33
N GLN A 119 -22.46 -8.87 5.48
CA GLN A 119 -22.36 -9.60 6.74
C GLN A 119 -20.88 -9.86 7.05
N LEU A 120 -20.49 -9.65 8.30
CA LEU A 120 -19.16 -10.06 8.77
C LEU A 120 -19.13 -11.57 8.93
N VAL A 121 -18.34 -12.24 8.10
CA VAL A 121 -18.09 -13.67 8.23
C VAL A 121 -17.09 -13.92 9.35
N ARG A 122 -16.00 -13.12 9.37
CA ARG A 122 -14.95 -13.22 10.39
C ARG A 122 -14.09 -11.97 10.44
N ASP A 123 -13.69 -11.57 11.65
CA ASP A 123 -12.64 -10.58 11.90
C ASP A 123 -11.31 -11.31 12.18
N PHE A 124 -10.25 -10.92 11.46
CA PHE A 124 -8.88 -11.44 11.63
C PHE A 124 -7.96 -10.47 12.39
N GLY A 125 -8.53 -9.39 12.93
CA GLY A 125 -7.84 -8.30 13.60
C GLY A 125 -7.05 -7.43 12.63
N ARG A 126 -6.43 -6.36 13.19
CA ARG A 126 -5.55 -5.43 12.44
C ARG A 126 -6.20 -4.86 11.16
N GLY A 127 -7.52 -4.62 11.23
CA GLY A 127 -8.32 -4.08 10.13
C GLY A 127 -8.62 -5.05 9.00
N ILE A 128 -8.44 -6.37 9.18
CA ILE A 128 -8.73 -7.38 8.15
C ILE A 128 -10.03 -8.10 8.47
N TRP A 129 -11.03 -7.88 7.62
CA TRP A 129 -12.34 -8.51 7.72
C TRP A 129 -12.63 -9.38 6.50
N LEU A 130 -13.27 -10.52 6.73
CA LEU A 130 -13.93 -11.26 5.67
C LEU A 130 -15.42 -10.94 5.71
N LEU A 131 -15.91 -10.39 4.61
CA LEU A 131 -17.28 -9.97 4.42
C LEU A 131 -17.94 -10.89 3.39
N ARG A 132 -19.24 -11.12 3.57
CA ARG A 132 -20.10 -11.76 2.58
C ARG A 132 -21.24 -10.82 2.25
N ARG A 133 -21.58 -10.71 0.97
CA ARG A 133 -22.75 -9.93 0.56
C ARG A 133 -24.04 -10.51 1.17
N ALA A 134 -24.81 -9.68 1.86
CA ALA A 134 -26.17 -10.01 2.27
C ALA A 134 -27.06 -9.96 1.03
N GLN A 135 -27.74 -11.07 0.73
CA GLN A 135 -28.76 -11.09 -0.32
C GLN A 135 -29.95 -10.22 0.06
#